data_AF-A0A4R2TNI7-F1
#
_entry.id   AF-A0A4R2TNI7-F1
#
_cell.length_a   1.000
_cell.length_b   1.000
_cell.length_c   1.000
_cell.angle_alpha   90.00
_cell.angle_beta   90.00
_cell.angle_gamma   90.00
#
_symmetry.space_group_name_H-M   'P 1'
#
loop_
_entity.id
_entity.type
_entity.pdbx_description
1 polymer ?
#
loop_
_entity_poly.entity_id
_entity_poly.type
_entity_poly.pdbx_seq_one_letter_code
_entity_poly.pdbx_strand_id
1 'polypeptide(L)'
;MNKEIADYLLISRGFEKELYEYNIQLGLQVTEISKGYYRISCAEFRYSPPTTANLTINVYQWGSAQEKVISKFYHTPAAKEVTFYLNENRINVDDVRLVVRFTDKEGETFKGYYETKQFKDRTSELFEKNKAVIEKWVAENGELID
;
A
#
# COMPACT_ATOMS: atom_id res chain seq x y z
N MET A 1 20.29 -22.49 -6.25
CA MET A 1 19.27 -21.45 -6.48
C MET A 1 19.97 -20.10 -6.45
N ASN A 2 19.93 -19.34 -7.55
CA ASN A 2 20.59 -18.03 -7.62
C ASN A 2 19.88 -17.07 -6.66
N LYS A 3 20.63 -16.30 -5.86
CA LYS A 3 20.07 -15.45 -4.79
C LYS A 3 19.09 -14.42 -5.35
N GLU A 4 19.37 -13.94 -6.55
CA GLU A 4 18.56 -12.97 -7.29
C GLU A 4 17.21 -13.56 -7.76
N ILE A 5 17.16 -14.86 -8.08
CA ILE A 5 15.91 -15.57 -8.44
C ILE A 5 15.05 -15.81 -7.20
N ALA A 6 15.68 -16.10 -6.05
CA ALA A 6 14.97 -16.24 -4.79
C ALA A 6 14.36 -14.90 -4.32
N ASP A 7 15.10 -13.79 -4.48
CA ASP A 7 14.58 -12.45 -4.22
C ASP A 7 13.42 -12.11 -5.16
N TYR A 8 13.52 -12.46 -6.45
CA TYR A 8 12.40 -12.31 -7.40
C TYR A 8 11.18 -13.14 -7.02
N LEU A 9 11.34 -14.38 -6.54
CA LEU A 9 10.21 -15.22 -6.09
C LEU A 9 9.58 -14.70 -4.78
N LEU A 10 10.38 -14.12 -3.89
CA LEU A 10 9.91 -13.50 -2.65
C LEU A 10 9.12 -12.21 -2.94
N ILE A 11 9.63 -11.42 -3.89
CA ILE A 11 8.95 -10.23 -4.42
C ILE A 11 7.69 -10.67 -5.17
N SER A 12 7.76 -11.55 -6.17
CA SER A 12 6.61 -12.00 -6.96
C SER A 12 5.49 -12.62 -6.11
N ARG A 13 5.82 -13.36 -5.03
CA ARG A 13 4.81 -13.83 -4.05
C ARG A 13 4.21 -12.71 -3.19
N GLY A 14 4.98 -11.67 -2.90
CA GLY A 14 4.43 -10.40 -2.38
C GLY A 14 3.48 -9.71 -3.37
N PHE A 15 3.61 -10.03 -4.66
CA PHE A 15 2.94 -9.41 -5.80
C PHE A 15 1.79 -10.23 -6.40
N GLU A 16 1.61 -11.51 -6.07
CA GLU A 16 0.27 -12.13 -6.19
C GLU A 16 -0.77 -11.35 -5.37
N LYS A 17 -0.30 -10.57 -4.38
CA LYS A 17 -1.10 -9.56 -3.69
C LYS A 17 -1.37 -8.28 -4.51
N GLU A 18 -0.59 -7.97 -5.54
CA GLU A 18 -0.82 -6.84 -6.45
C GLU A 18 -1.99 -7.05 -7.42
N LEU A 19 -2.43 -8.29 -7.63
CA LEU A 19 -3.72 -8.54 -8.28
C LEU A 19 -4.92 -8.01 -7.47
N TYR A 20 -4.76 -7.66 -6.18
CA TYR A 20 -5.82 -6.99 -5.40
C TYR A 20 -6.05 -5.53 -5.82
N GLU A 21 -5.15 -4.92 -6.60
CA GLU A 21 -5.32 -3.54 -7.06
C GLU A 21 -6.52 -3.36 -8.02
N TYR A 22 -7.09 -4.45 -8.56
CA TYR A 22 -8.22 -4.36 -9.49
C TYR A 22 -9.61 -4.28 -8.83
N ASN A 23 -9.71 -4.42 -7.50
CA ASN A 23 -11.00 -4.39 -6.78
C ASN A 23 -11.30 -3.08 -6.05
N ILE A 24 -10.56 -2.00 -6.33
CA ILE A 24 -10.71 -0.69 -5.67
C ILE A 24 -11.62 0.21 -6.52
N GLN A 25 -12.93 -0.04 -6.51
CA GLN A 25 -13.87 0.92 -7.12
C GLN A 25 -15.11 1.25 -6.30
N LEU A 26 -15.29 0.72 -5.09
CA LEU A 26 -16.46 1.04 -4.27
C LEU A 26 -16.07 1.23 -2.80
N GLY A 27 -15.84 2.48 -2.38
CA GLY A 27 -15.98 2.88 -0.98
C GLY A 27 -14.90 3.81 -0.43
N LEU A 28 -13.64 3.37 -0.36
CA LEU A 28 -12.58 4.07 0.38
C LEU A 28 -11.46 4.53 -0.54
N GLN A 29 -11.27 5.83 -0.65
CA GLN A 29 -10.23 6.45 -1.48
C GLN A 29 -9.18 7.11 -0.60
N VAL A 30 -7.91 6.94 -0.97
CA VAL A 30 -6.76 7.54 -0.28
C VAL A 30 -6.06 8.48 -1.26
N THR A 31 -5.78 9.70 -0.81
CA THR A 31 -5.15 10.74 -1.64
C THR A 31 -4.09 11.46 -0.84
N GLU A 32 -2.92 11.70 -1.45
CA GLU A 32 -1.93 12.62 -0.90
C GLU A 32 -2.36 14.07 -1.20
N ILE A 33 -2.49 14.88 -0.16
CA ILE A 33 -2.80 16.31 -0.29
C ILE A 33 -1.50 17.10 -0.46
N SER A 34 -0.50 16.77 0.34
CA SER A 34 0.86 17.30 0.27
C SER A 34 1.82 16.29 0.88
N LYS A 35 3.13 16.52 0.76
CA LYS A 35 4.15 15.57 1.19
C LYS A 35 3.91 15.05 2.62
N GLY A 36 3.62 13.76 2.75
CA GLY A 36 3.39 13.11 4.05
C GLY A 36 2.05 13.44 4.72
N TYR A 37 1.15 14.15 4.02
CA TYR A 37 -0.19 14.51 4.46
C TYR A 37 -1.24 13.89 3.55
N TYR A 38 -2.08 13.05 4.13
CA TYR A 38 -3.03 12.24 3.39
C TYR A 38 -4.46 12.47 3.84
N ARG A 39 -5.36 12.22 2.90
CA ARG A 39 -6.80 12.17 3.11
C ARG A 39 -7.34 10.82 2.70
N ILE A 40 -8.30 10.36 3.49
CA ILE A 40 -9.13 9.19 3.22
C ILE A 40 -10.57 9.69 3.11
N SER A 41 -11.26 9.36 2.03
CA SER A 41 -12.69 9.64 1.87
C SER A 41 -13.49 8.35 1.74
N CYS A 42 -14.61 8.28 2.47
CA CYS A 42 -15.56 7.17 2.39
C CYS A 42 -16.98 7.67 2.66
N ALA A 43 -17.95 7.26 1.83
CA ALA A 43 -19.34 7.66 2.01
C ALA A 43 -19.90 7.25 3.38
N GLU A 44 -19.48 6.09 3.87
CA GLU A 44 -19.94 5.48 5.12
C GLU A 44 -19.45 6.18 6.39
N PHE A 45 -18.44 7.05 6.31
CA PHE A 45 -18.02 7.85 7.46
C PHE A 45 -19.15 8.73 8.03
N ARG A 46 -20.16 9.06 7.19
CA ARG A 46 -21.35 9.78 7.64
C ARG A 46 -22.19 8.97 8.64
N TYR A 47 -22.32 7.67 8.41
CA TYR A 47 -23.21 6.79 9.18
C TYR A 47 -22.48 5.98 10.24
N SER A 48 -21.16 5.83 10.06
CA SER A 48 -20.25 5.07 10.90
C SER A 48 -18.96 5.88 11.08
N PRO A 49 -18.86 6.73 12.12
CA PRO A 49 -17.69 7.55 12.33
C PRO A 49 -16.40 6.72 12.48
N PRO A 50 -15.32 7.08 11.78
CA PRO A 50 -14.04 6.39 11.87
C PRO A 50 -13.35 6.67 13.22
N THR A 51 -12.81 5.60 13.79
CA THR A 51 -12.10 5.51 15.07
C THR A 51 -10.97 4.50 14.92
N THR A 52 -10.02 4.46 15.86
CA THR A 52 -8.93 3.48 15.82
C THR A 52 -9.41 2.02 15.94
N ALA A 53 -10.66 1.80 16.39
CA ALA A 53 -11.26 0.48 16.50
C ALA A 53 -11.81 -0.05 15.16
N ASN A 54 -12.21 0.84 14.25
CA ASN A 54 -12.89 0.48 12.99
C ASN A 54 -12.23 1.04 11.74
N LEU A 55 -11.18 1.86 11.87
CA LEU A 55 -10.32 2.33 10.78
C LEU A 55 -8.86 1.96 11.11
N THR A 56 -8.27 1.13 10.26
CA THR A 56 -6.86 0.75 10.31
C THR A 56 -6.14 1.31 9.08
N ILE A 57 -5.01 1.98 9.30
CA ILE A 57 -4.18 2.56 8.24
C ILE A 57 -2.75 2.04 8.46
N ASN A 58 -2.36 1.09 7.63
CA ASN A 58 -1.02 0.50 7.66
C ASN A 58 -0.12 1.18 6.65
N VAL A 59 1.07 1.55 7.10
CA VAL A 59 2.13 2.19 6.31
C VAL A 59 3.28 1.22 6.16
N TYR A 60 3.66 0.97 4.91
CA TYR A 60 4.82 0.16 4.54
C TYR A 60 5.83 1.07 3.87
N GLN A 61 7.06 1.06 4.37
CA GLN A 61 8.19 1.69 3.71
C GLN A 61 8.76 0.73 2.67
N TRP A 62 9.18 1.24 1.52
CA TRP A 62 9.83 0.43 0.51
C TRP A 62 11.06 -0.30 1.09
N GLY A 63 11.18 -1.61 0.81
CA GLY A 63 12.26 -2.46 1.31
C GLY A 63 12.17 -2.84 2.80
N SER A 64 11.16 -2.37 3.54
CA SER A 64 10.92 -2.76 4.93
C SER A 64 9.85 -3.84 5.03
N ALA A 65 10.15 -4.92 5.77
CA ALA A 65 9.15 -5.92 6.15
C ALA A 65 8.25 -5.45 7.32
N GLN A 66 8.65 -4.38 8.01
CA GLN A 66 7.92 -3.86 9.17
C GLN A 66 6.84 -2.87 8.73
N GLU A 67 5.60 -3.12 9.17
CA GLU A 67 4.50 -2.18 9.06
C GLU A 67 4.46 -1.19 10.24
N LYS A 68 3.98 0.02 9.96
CA LYS A 68 3.66 1.02 10.98
C LYS A 68 2.18 1.38 10.89
N VAL A 69 1.52 1.52 12.02
CA VAL A 69 0.09 1.83 12.08
C VAL A 69 -0.10 3.31 12.42
N ILE A 70 -0.94 4.01 11.66
CA ILE A 70 -1.37 5.37 12.02
C ILE A 70 -2.37 5.27 13.18
N SER A 71 -2.05 5.96 14.28
CA SER A 71 -2.90 6.05 15.47
C SER A 71 -3.47 7.45 15.69
N LYS A 72 -2.83 8.47 15.10
CA LYS A 72 -3.29 9.86 15.11
C LYS A 72 -3.82 10.25 13.75
N PHE A 73 -5.11 10.49 13.68
CA PHE A 73 -5.82 11.00 12.51
C PHE A 73 -7.01 11.85 12.96
N TYR A 74 -7.53 12.66 12.05
CA TYR A 74 -8.58 13.62 12.32
C TYR A 74 -9.76 13.36 11.39
N HIS A 75 -10.93 13.09 11.98
CA HIS A 75 -12.16 12.94 11.22
C HIS A 75 -12.86 14.30 11.07
N THR A 76 -13.25 14.64 9.85
CA THR A 76 -14.06 15.82 9.51
C THR A 76 -15.46 15.37 9.09
N PRO A 77 -16.45 15.33 10.01
CA PRO A 77 -17.77 14.75 9.73
C PRO A 77 -18.51 15.41 8.57
N ALA A 78 -18.37 16.74 8.42
CA ALA A 78 -19.04 17.49 7.34
C ALA A 78 -18.53 17.10 5.95
N ALA A 79 -17.24 16.77 5.83
CA ALA A 79 -16.61 16.38 4.57
C ALA A 79 -16.64 14.86 4.33
N LYS A 80 -16.92 14.05 5.37
CA LYS A 80 -16.80 12.58 5.34
C LYS A 80 -15.37 12.16 5.00
N GLU A 81 -14.42 12.85 5.61
CA GLU A 81 -13.00 12.69 5.35
C GLU A 81 -12.25 12.42 6.65
N VAL A 82 -11.22 11.59 6.57
CA VAL A 82 -10.19 11.44 7.58
C VAL A 82 -8.90 11.97 7.02
N THR A 83 -8.18 12.77 7.80
CA THR A 83 -6.85 13.26 7.42
C THR A 83 -5.80 12.83 8.44
N PHE A 84 -4.57 12.62 7.99
CA PHE A 84 -3.47 12.25 8.88
C PHE A 84 -2.12 12.66 8.29
N TYR A 85 -1.16 12.87 9.19
CA TYR A 85 0.22 13.15 8.84
C TYR A 85 1.13 12.01 9.29
N LEU A 86 2.09 11.64 8.44
CA LEU A 86 3.08 10.62 8.77
C LEU A 86 3.97 11.05 9.94
N ASN A 87 4.41 12.32 9.94
CA ASN A 87 5.32 12.85 10.96
C ASN A 87 4.70 12.86 12.38
N GLU A 88 3.41 13.17 12.51
CA GLU A 88 2.67 13.13 13.77
C GLU A 88 2.59 11.71 14.36
N ASN A 89 2.71 10.71 13.48
CA ASN A 89 2.77 9.29 13.78
C ASN A 89 4.22 8.75 13.86
N ARG A 90 5.23 9.64 13.88
CA ARG A 90 6.67 9.30 13.94
C ARG A 90 7.15 8.49 12.72
N ILE A 91 6.55 8.74 11.57
CA ILE A 91 6.92 8.15 10.28
C ILE A 91 7.52 9.27 9.43
N ASN A 92 8.83 9.20 9.17
CA ASN A 92 9.58 10.22 8.42
C ASN A 92 10.23 9.56 7.19
N VAL A 93 9.39 9.14 6.25
CA VAL A 93 9.79 8.45 5.01
C VAL A 93 8.91 8.95 3.86
N ASP A 94 9.47 8.94 2.65
CA ASP A 94 8.84 9.52 1.46
C ASP A 94 8.36 8.45 0.46
N ASP A 95 8.84 7.22 0.62
CA ASP A 95 8.60 6.03 -0.20
C ASP A 95 7.67 5.07 0.54
N VAL A 96 6.39 5.45 0.61
CA VAL A 96 5.38 4.67 1.34
C VAL A 96 4.31 4.07 0.45
N ARG A 97 3.80 2.93 0.93
CA ARG A 97 2.54 2.30 0.55
C ARG A 97 1.58 2.33 1.74
N LEU A 98 0.35 2.75 1.50
CA LEU A 98 -0.72 2.82 2.47
C LEU A 98 -1.76 1.73 2.15
N VAL A 99 -2.10 0.94 3.16
CA VAL A 99 -3.20 -0.03 3.10
C VAL A 99 -4.20 0.36 4.17
N VAL A 100 -5.38 0.77 3.74
CA VAL A 100 -6.44 1.25 4.62
C VAL A 100 -7.59 0.26 4.64
N ARG A 101 -8.11 -0.03 5.83
CA ARG A 101 -9.30 -0.83 6.05
C ARG A 101 -10.24 -0.08 6.97
N PHE A 102 -11.50 0.03 6.57
CA PHE A 102 -12.57 0.56 7.39
C PHE A 102 -13.69 -0.48 7.49
N THR A 103 -14.23 -0.69 8.69
CA THR A 103 -15.42 -1.52 8.89
C THR A 103 -16.54 -0.65 9.45
N ASP A 104 -17.67 -0.63 8.79
CA ASP A 104 -18.81 0.16 9.24
C ASP A 104 -19.55 -0.50 10.41
N LYS A 105 -20.62 0.15 10.88
CA LYS A 105 -21.46 -0.37 11.98
C LYS A 105 -22.26 -1.62 11.59
N GLU A 106 -22.48 -1.86 10.31
CA GLU A 106 -23.23 -3.01 9.77
C GLU A 106 -22.29 -4.22 9.55
N GLY A 107 -20.97 -4.01 9.68
CA GLY A 107 -19.94 -5.01 9.51
C GLY A 107 -19.37 -5.07 8.09
N GLU A 108 -19.81 -4.19 7.19
CA GLU A 108 -19.25 -4.10 5.85
C GLU A 108 -17.83 -3.52 5.91
N THR A 109 -16.92 -4.13 5.15
CA THR A 109 -15.51 -3.75 5.16
C THR A 109 -15.08 -3.13 3.84
N PHE A 110 -14.61 -1.89 3.92
CA PHE A 110 -14.08 -1.11 2.83
C PHE A 110 -12.55 -1.11 2.87
N LYS A 111 -11.94 -1.19 1.70
CA LYS A 111 -10.48 -1.20 1.55
C LYS A 111 -10.05 -0.08 0.61
N GLY A 112 -8.95 0.57 0.94
CA GLY A 112 -8.32 1.56 0.09
C GLY A 112 -6.81 1.38 0.09
N TYR A 113 -6.21 1.85 -1.00
CA TYR A 113 -4.79 1.68 -1.26
C TYR A 113 -4.21 2.96 -1.83
N TYR A 114 -2.95 3.23 -1.49
CA TYR A 114 -2.20 4.30 -2.10
C TYR A 114 -0.70 3.98 -2.08
N GLU A 115 0.00 4.37 -3.13
CA GLU A 115 1.45 4.35 -3.18
C GLU A 115 1.97 5.70 -3.63
N THR A 116 3.01 6.15 -2.95
CA THR A 116 3.78 7.31 -3.39
C THR A 116 4.44 7.02 -4.73
N LYS A 117 4.68 8.08 -5.51
CA LYS A 117 5.43 7.97 -6.77
C LYS A 117 6.79 7.29 -6.56
N GLN A 118 7.51 7.64 -5.49
CA GLN A 118 8.81 7.05 -5.18
C GLN A 118 8.73 5.54 -4.90
N PHE A 119 7.68 5.08 -4.21
CA PHE A 119 7.46 3.66 -3.99
C PHE A 119 7.24 2.93 -5.32
N LYS A 120 6.38 3.47 -6.20
CA LYS A 120 6.11 2.92 -7.53
C LYS A 120 7.34 2.87 -8.42
N ASP A 121 8.09 3.97 -8.47
CA ASP A 121 9.30 4.09 -9.29
C ASP A 121 10.33 3.04 -8.87
N ARG A 122 10.60 2.89 -7.55
CA ARG A 122 11.56 1.89 -7.04
C ARG A 122 11.10 0.46 -7.26
N THR A 123 9.81 0.19 -7.06
CA THR A 123 9.22 -1.12 -7.35
C THR A 123 9.38 -1.47 -8.83
N SER A 124 9.09 -0.52 -9.73
CA SER A 124 9.21 -0.70 -11.18
C SER A 124 10.67 -0.92 -11.60
N GLU A 125 11.61 -0.15 -11.06
CA GLU A 125 13.04 -0.33 -11.32
C GLU A 125 13.56 -1.71 -10.88
N LEU A 126 13.12 -2.19 -9.71
CA LEU A 126 13.51 -3.51 -9.22
C LEU A 126 12.97 -4.61 -10.12
N PHE A 127 11.75 -4.46 -10.62
CA PHE A 127 11.17 -5.38 -11.57
C PHE A 127 11.92 -5.46 -12.88
N GLU A 128 12.21 -4.32 -13.51
CA GLU A 128 12.93 -4.30 -14.78
C GLU A 128 14.32 -4.91 -14.62
N LYS A 129 15.00 -4.65 -13.48
CA LYS A 129 16.27 -5.30 -13.16
C LYS A 129 16.13 -6.82 -13.05
N ASN A 130 15.15 -7.30 -12.29
CA ASN A 130 14.96 -8.73 -12.11
C ASN A 130 14.54 -9.44 -13.40
N LYS A 131 13.68 -8.80 -14.20
CA LYS A 131 13.27 -9.29 -15.52
C LYS A 131 14.49 -9.42 -16.44
N ALA A 132 15.35 -8.41 -16.50
CA ALA A 132 16.57 -8.46 -17.31
C ALA A 132 17.53 -9.57 -16.85
N VAL A 133 17.66 -9.80 -15.54
CA VAL A 133 18.47 -10.91 -14.98
C VAL A 133 17.90 -12.25 -15.41
N ILE A 134 16.58 -12.41 -15.34
CA ILE A 134 15.89 -13.64 -15.75
C ILE A 134 16.04 -13.88 -17.25
N GLU A 135 15.77 -12.88 -18.09
CA GLU A 135 15.91 -12.99 -19.55
C GLU A 135 17.34 -13.36 -19.94
N LYS A 136 18.34 -12.76 -19.27
CA LYS A 136 19.74 -13.13 -19.46
C LYS A 136 20.01 -14.57 -19.03
N TRP A 137 19.52 -14.98 -17.86
CA TRP A 137 19.70 -16.35 -17.36
C TRP A 137 19.06 -17.37 -18.31
N VAL A 138 17.86 -17.09 -18.82
CA VAL A 138 17.14 -17.93 -19.78
C VAL A 138 17.89 -18.02 -21.11
N ALA A 139 18.40 -16.89 -21.62
CA ALA A 139 19.20 -16.86 -22.84
C ALA A 139 20.50 -17.68 -22.72
N GLU A 140 21.10 -17.72 -21.52
CA GLU A 140 22.36 -18.44 -21.27
C GLU A 140 22.16 -19.91 -20.88
N ASN A 141 21.03 -20.28 -20.27
CA ASN A 141 20.86 -21.59 -19.62
C ASN A 141 19.60 -22.39 -20.06
N GLY A 142 18.76 -21.85 -20.95
CA GLY A 142 17.50 -22.49 -21.34
C GLY A 142 16.32 -22.08 -20.44
N GLU A 143 15.22 -22.85 -20.45
CA GLU A 143 13.98 -22.47 -19.76
C GLU A 143 14.14 -22.36 -18.23
N LEU A 144 13.38 -21.42 -17.63
CA LEU A 144 13.17 -21.35 -16.19
C LEU A 144 12.49 -22.65 -15.73
N ILE A 145 13.21 -23.45 -14.93
CA ILE A 145 12.63 -24.63 -14.30
C ILE A 145 11.87 -24.14 -13.06
N ASP A 146 10.56 -24.40 -13.03
CA ASP A 146 9.60 -24.09 -11.95
C ASP A 146 10.05 -24.52 -10.54
#